data_AF-A0A2V8C0W4-F1
#
_entry.id   AF-A0A2V8C0W4-F1
#
_cell.length_a   1.000
_cell.length_b   1.000
_cell.length_c   1.000
_cell.angle_alpha   90.00
_cell.angle_beta   90.00
_cell.angle_gamma   90.00
#
_symmetry.space_group_name_H-M   'P 1'
#
loop_
_entity.id
_entity.type
_entity.pdbx_description
1 polymer ?
#
loop_
_entity_poly.entity_id
_entity_poly.type
_entity_poly.pdbx_seq_one_letter_code
_entity_poly.pdbx_strand_id
1 'polypeptide(L)'
;MLNPTPPETLTDPQGRPYFLWDCDLTAAQFKERLQDPNPDVRAYFAAKLMRQAKPDDVFQFVTLATVRELWPRLSRFLGQSRPFWTWILDTWNRPPDASR
;
A
#
# COMPACT_ATOMS: atom_id res chain seq x y z
N MET A 1 -10.82 4.05 -13.28
CA MET A 1 -11.20 2.68 -12.88
C MET A 1 -9.99 2.07 -12.22
N LEU A 2 -10.14 1.51 -11.02
CA LEU A 2 -9.06 0.73 -10.42
C LEU A 2 -9.02 -0.63 -11.13
N ASN A 3 -7.84 -1.06 -11.59
CA ASN A 3 -7.64 -2.38 -12.20
C ASN A 3 -6.76 -3.24 -11.28
N PRO A 4 -7.31 -3.73 -10.15
CA PRO A 4 -6.57 -4.58 -9.23
C PRO A 4 -6.15 -5.89 -9.91
N THR A 5 -4.96 -6.35 -9.57
CA THR A 5 -4.45 -7.67 -9.95
C THR A 5 -5.36 -8.72 -9.30
N PRO A 6 -5.94 -9.65 -10.07
CA PRO A 6 -6.83 -10.67 -9.51
C PRO A 6 -6.07 -11.57 -8.55
N PRO A 7 -6.72 -12.06 -7.48
CA PRO A 7 -6.07 -12.77 -6.37
C PRO A 7 -5.28 -14.01 -6.84
N GLU A 8 -5.74 -14.66 -7.90
CA GLU A 8 -5.06 -15.80 -8.54
C GLU A 8 -3.68 -15.47 -9.15
N THR A 9 -3.45 -14.20 -9.51
CA THR A 9 -2.16 -13.70 -10.04
C THR A 9 -1.41 -12.84 -9.03
N LEU A 10 -2.04 -12.52 -7.90
CA LEU A 10 -1.44 -11.70 -6.86
C LEU A 10 -0.33 -12.48 -6.14
N THR A 11 -0.55 -13.79 -5.94
CA THR A 11 0.37 -14.69 -5.24
C THR A 11 0.87 -15.82 -6.13
N ASP A 12 2.14 -16.20 -5.96
CA ASP A 12 2.71 -17.41 -6.56
C ASP A 12 2.15 -18.71 -5.91
N PRO A 13 2.49 -19.92 -6.42
CA PRO A 13 2.04 -21.19 -5.84
C PRO A 13 2.43 -21.43 -4.37
N GLN A 14 3.44 -20.72 -3.87
CA GLN A 14 3.90 -20.73 -2.47
C GLN A 14 3.21 -19.64 -1.63
N GLY A 15 2.27 -18.89 -2.21
CA GLY A 15 1.45 -17.88 -1.52
C GLY A 15 2.17 -16.55 -1.31
N ARG A 16 3.27 -16.29 -2.03
CA ARG A 16 4.01 -15.02 -1.91
C ARG A 16 3.50 -14.01 -2.91
N PRO A 17 3.21 -12.76 -2.50
CA PRO A 17 2.81 -11.72 -3.42
C PRO A 17 3.94 -11.36 -4.39
N TYR A 18 3.61 -11.06 -5.66
CA TYR A 18 4.61 -10.68 -6.68
C TYR A 18 5.51 -9.51 -6.24
N PHE A 19 4.99 -8.61 -5.40
CA PHE A 19 5.68 -7.44 -4.91
C PHE A 19 6.63 -7.73 -3.75
N LEU A 20 6.55 -8.91 -3.10
CA LEU A 20 7.41 -9.30 -1.98
C LEU A 20 8.62 -10.13 -2.40
N TRP A 21 9.16 -9.95 -3.61
CA TRP A 21 10.35 -10.68 -4.07
C TRP A 21 11.60 -10.50 -3.16
N ASP A 22 11.67 -9.39 -2.41
CA ASP A 22 12.76 -9.06 -1.49
C ASP A 22 12.56 -9.65 -0.07
N CYS A 23 11.40 -10.22 0.24
CA CYS A 23 11.13 -10.79 1.57
C CYS A 23 10.35 -12.09 1.46
N ASP A 24 10.81 -13.12 2.16
CA ASP A 24 10.17 -14.43 2.24
C ASP A 24 8.92 -14.37 3.15
N LEU A 25 7.89 -13.64 2.71
CA LEU A 25 6.61 -13.48 3.41
C LEU A 25 5.46 -13.93 2.52
N THR A 26 4.57 -14.73 3.09
CA THR A 26 3.29 -15.03 2.45
C THR A 26 2.35 -13.84 2.53
N ALA A 27 1.30 -13.83 1.70
CA ALA A 27 0.26 -12.80 1.76
C ALA A 27 -0.41 -12.73 3.13
N ALA A 28 -0.59 -13.87 3.81
CA ALA A 28 -1.15 -13.93 5.16
C ALA A 28 -0.23 -13.26 6.18
N GLN A 29 1.05 -13.64 6.21
CA GLN A 29 2.04 -13.04 7.12
C GLN A 29 2.18 -11.54 6.88
N PHE A 30 2.15 -11.10 5.62
CA PHE A 30 2.20 -9.69 5.28
C PHE A 30 1.00 -8.92 5.83
N LYS A 31 -0.22 -9.49 5.74
CA LYS A 31 -1.43 -8.91 6.32
C LYS A 31 -1.34 -8.82 7.85
N GLU A 32 -0.76 -9.82 8.51
CA GLU A 32 -0.52 -9.76 9.96
C GLU A 32 0.39 -8.57 10.33
N ARG A 33 1.45 -8.31 9.55
CA ARG A 33 2.33 -7.15 9.80
C ARG A 33 1.66 -5.80 9.58
N LEU A 34 0.68 -5.73 8.68
CA LEU A 34 -0.14 -4.53 8.49
C LEU A 34 -1.11 -4.29 9.64
N GLN A 35 -1.39 -5.30 10.46
CA GLN A 35 -2.27 -5.24 11.63
C GLN A 35 -1.49 -5.27 12.96
N ASP A 36 -0.17 -5.16 12.90
CA ASP A 36 0.70 -5.20 14.08
C ASP A 36 0.29 -4.12 15.10
N PRO A 37 0.30 -4.43 16.41
CA PRO A 37 0.00 -3.44 17.45
C PRO A 37 0.97 -2.25 17.44
N ASN A 38 2.19 -2.43 16.91
CA ASN A 38 3.17 -1.38 16.78
C ASN A 38 2.95 -0.56 15.48
N PRO A 39 2.62 0.75 15.58
CA PRO A 39 2.38 1.58 14.41
C PRO A 39 3.63 1.80 13.52
N ASP A 40 4.84 1.68 14.06
CA ASP A 40 6.07 1.77 13.27
C ASP A 40 6.27 0.53 12.39
N VAL A 41 5.88 -0.66 12.89
CA VAL A 41 5.86 -1.89 12.10
C VAL A 41 4.85 -1.75 10.96
N ARG A 42 3.62 -1.34 11.27
CA ARG A 42 2.59 -1.09 10.24
C ARG A 42 3.06 -0.09 9.20
N ALA A 43 3.66 1.02 9.62
CA ALA A 43 4.16 2.06 8.72
C ALA A 43 5.27 1.55 7.79
N TYR A 44 6.20 0.74 8.29
CA TYR A 44 7.25 0.14 7.49
C TYR A 44 6.67 -0.78 6.40
N PHE A 45 5.77 -1.70 6.77
CA PHE A 45 5.17 -2.63 5.82
C PHE A 45 4.22 -1.95 4.84
N ALA A 46 3.46 -0.95 5.28
CA ALA A 46 2.64 -0.11 4.40
C ALA A 46 3.51 0.65 3.37
N ALA A 47 4.63 1.24 3.79
CA ALA A 47 5.54 1.89 2.85
C ALA A 47 6.18 0.90 1.88
N LYS A 48 6.49 -0.32 2.32
CA LYS A 48 6.99 -1.39 1.45
C LYS A 48 5.97 -1.76 0.38
N LEU A 49 4.72 -1.98 0.77
CA LEU A 49 3.60 -2.21 -0.15
C LEU A 49 3.51 -1.10 -1.20
N MET A 50 3.51 0.16 -0.74
CA MET A 50 3.39 1.34 -1.60
C MET A 50 4.56 1.52 -2.58
N ARG A 51 5.74 0.98 -2.26
CA ARG A 51 6.92 1.06 -3.14
C ARG A 51 6.97 -0.05 -4.19
N GLN A 52 6.42 -1.22 -3.86
CA GLN A 52 6.65 -2.44 -4.63
C GLN A 52 5.41 -2.92 -5.38
N ALA A 53 4.21 -2.62 -4.88
CA ALA A 53 2.96 -3.01 -5.53
C ALA A 53 2.44 -1.90 -6.46
N LYS A 54 1.62 -2.32 -7.43
CA LYS A 54 0.82 -1.39 -8.24
C LYS A 54 -0.11 -0.58 -7.31
N PRO A 55 -0.35 0.71 -7.61
CA PRO A 55 -1.18 1.56 -6.76
C PRO A 55 -2.57 0.98 -6.48
N ASP A 56 -3.19 0.35 -7.47
CA ASP A 56 -4.48 -0.34 -7.35
C ASP A 56 -4.43 -1.50 -6.35
N ASP A 57 -3.32 -2.24 -6.31
CA ASP A 57 -3.14 -3.38 -5.43
C ASP A 57 -2.89 -2.93 -3.99
N VAL A 58 -2.28 -1.76 -3.77
CA VAL A 58 -2.07 -1.20 -2.43
C VAL A 58 -3.39 -1.11 -1.66
N PHE A 59 -4.44 -0.64 -2.33
CA PHE A 59 -5.75 -0.47 -1.72
C PHE A 59 -6.49 -1.78 -1.46
N GLN A 60 -5.99 -2.93 -1.94
CA GLN A 60 -6.47 -4.25 -1.53
C GLN A 60 -5.99 -4.65 -0.12
N PHE A 61 -4.92 -4.02 0.39
CA PHE A 61 -4.33 -4.37 1.69
C PHE A 61 -4.50 -3.27 2.75
N VAL A 62 -4.53 -2.00 2.33
CA VAL A 62 -4.69 -0.85 3.24
C VAL A 62 -5.77 0.10 2.75
N THR A 63 -6.52 0.68 3.67
CA THR A 63 -7.50 1.71 3.32
C THR A 63 -6.82 3.08 3.19
N LEU A 64 -7.46 4.00 2.47
CA LEU A 64 -7.01 5.40 2.40
C LEU A 64 -6.89 6.02 3.80
N ALA A 65 -7.84 5.72 4.71
CA ALA A 65 -7.81 6.20 6.09
C ALA A 65 -6.57 5.68 6.84
N THR A 66 -6.26 4.39 6.69
CA THR A 66 -5.05 3.78 7.27
C THR A 66 -3.77 4.41 6.73
N VAL A 67 -3.69 4.66 5.42
CA VAL A 67 -2.53 5.33 4.82
C VAL A 67 -2.36 6.74 5.38
N ARG A 68 -3.46 7.50 5.53
CA ARG A 68 -3.44 8.85 6.12
C ARG A 68 -3.00 8.84 7.59
N GLU A 69 -3.50 7.90 8.39
CA GLU A 69 -3.09 7.72 9.79
C GLU A 69 -1.59 7.45 9.90
N LEU A 70 -1.08 6.54 9.07
CA LEU A 70 0.32 6.12 9.12
C LEU A 70 1.26 7.09 8.39
N TRP A 71 0.75 8.04 7.61
CA TRP A 71 1.53 8.94 6.73
C TRP A 71 2.72 9.64 7.42
N PRO A 72 2.58 10.20 8.64
CA PRO A 72 3.69 10.84 9.35
C PRO A 72 4.86 9.89 9.66
N ARG A 73 4.58 8.58 9.75
CA ARG A 73 5.58 7.54 10.02
C ARG A 73 6.09 6.92 8.73
N LEU A 74 5.19 6.57 7.81
CA LEU A 74 5.51 5.79 6.61
C LEU A 74 6.24 6.61 5.53
N SER A 75 5.96 7.92 5.42
CA SER A 75 6.45 8.77 4.32
C SER A 75 7.98 8.82 4.22
N ARG A 76 8.70 8.64 5.34
CA ARG A 76 10.16 8.57 5.39
C ARG A 76 10.73 7.36 4.64
N PHE A 77 9.96 6.28 4.54
CA PHE A 77 10.40 5.02 3.92
C PHE A 77 10.08 4.95 2.42
N LEU A 78 9.30 5.89 1.88
CA LEU A 78 8.83 5.88 0.49
C LEU A 78 9.90 6.27 -0.53
N GLY A 79 10.94 7.01 -0.11
CA GLY A 79 12.01 7.47 -1.01
C GLY A 79 11.44 8.19 -2.25
N GLN A 80 11.83 7.72 -3.44
CA GLN A 80 11.42 8.30 -4.74
C GLN A 80 9.93 8.15 -5.05
N SER A 81 9.22 7.21 -4.42
CA SER A 81 7.78 7.03 -4.62
C SER A 81 6.95 8.05 -3.82
N ARG A 82 7.56 8.79 -2.89
CA ARG A 82 6.86 9.75 -2.01
C ARG A 82 6.08 10.83 -2.77
N PRO A 83 6.64 11.52 -3.79
CA PRO A 83 5.91 12.58 -4.50
C PRO A 83 4.68 12.03 -5.22
N PHE A 84 4.79 10.85 -5.84
CA PHE A 84 3.67 10.16 -6.50
C PHE A 84 2.53 9.86 -5.53
N TRP A 85 2.84 9.28 -4.37
CA TRP A 85 1.82 8.99 -3.36
C TRP A 85 1.23 10.24 -2.71
N THR A 86 2.04 11.28 -2.52
CA THR A 86 1.56 12.58 -2.04
C THR A 86 0.50 13.14 -3.00
N TRP A 87 0.77 13.07 -4.30
CA TRP A 87 -0.15 13.52 -5.34
C TRP A 87 -1.45 12.69 -5.38
N ILE A 88 -1.37 11.36 -5.25
CA ILE A 88 -2.58 10.49 -5.17
C ILE A 88 -3.45 10.90 -3.98
N LEU A 89 -2.85 11.03 -2.80
CA LEU A 89 -3.57 11.37 -1.57
C LEU A 89 -4.21 12.76 -1.62
N ASP A 90 -3.53 13.72 -2.25
CA ASP A 90 -4.04 15.07 -2.48
C ASP A 90 -5.21 15.07 -3.49
N THR A 91 -5.05 14.36 -4.61
CA THR A 91 -6.06 14.25 -5.66
C THR A 91 -7.38 13.68 -5.14
N TRP A 92 -7.31 12.68 -4.24
CA TRP A 92 -8.50 12.07 -3.64
C TRP A 92 -9.10 12.90 -2.51
N ASN A 93 -8.35 13.88 -1.98
CA ASN A 93 -8.84 14.85 -1.01
C ASN A 93 -9.54 16.04 -1.68
N ARG A 94 -9.31 16.25 -2.98
CA ARG A 94 -10.05 17.23 -3.76
C ARG A 94 -11.49 16.71 -3.91
N PRO A 95 -12.52 17.47 -3.52
CA PRO A 95 -13.89 17.12 -3.92
C PRO A 95 -13.91 17.01 -5.46
N PRO A 96 -14.67 16.06 -6.05
CA PRO A 96 -14.87 16.09 -7.49
C PRO A 96 -15.31 17.49 -7.84
N ASP A 97 -14.54 18.13 -8.72
CA ASP A 97 -14.74 19.52 -9.08
C ASP A 97 -16.22 19.72 -9.41
N ALA A 98 -16.92 20.45 -8.54
CA ALA A 98 -18.30 20.89 -8.79
C ALA A 98 -18.24 22.02 -9.83
N SER A 99 -17.73 21.70 -11.02
CA SER A 99 -17.68 22.57 -12.20
C SER A 99 -17.25 21.76 -13.43
N ARG A 100 -18.19 21.17 -14.16
CA ARG A 100 -18.69 21.76 -15.42
C ARG A 100 -19.75 20.88 -16.07
#